data_AF-A0A2C6LAY8-F1
#
_entry.id   AF-A0A2C6LAY8-F1
#
_cell.length_a   1.000
_cell.length_b   1.000
_cell.length_c   1.000
_cell.angle_alpha   90.00
_cell.angle_beta   90.00
_cell.angle_gamma   90.00
#
_symmetry.space_group_name_H-M   'P 1'
#
loop_
_entity.id
_entity.type
_entity.pdbx_description
1 polymer ?
#
loop_
_entity_poly.entity_id
_entity_poly.type
_entity_poly.pdbx_seq_one_letter_code
_entity_poly.pdbx_strand_id
1 'polypeptide(L)'
;MEEVWTGWVVLAVLAALTLGLAFRMWWRERRRSQEKDSFFKQAEDVFSFPEPTAAINEYETARETAFEELLSQGKVTQDEEDLPEGSPIEASWLRRVTADHKKKLKLFLLRRAHANVPRWFALSQEINGKYRLYRHGLLCEETWQSFVRAQETIQAELEYIRLEAEGLEPQWGERILKDAVTLYRLQQAKEAQQKEQELEAKKRAAQQKQDTLIQQQKEDALKRKAEKTAETLLKAEQAKQKGKKAAGR
;
A
#
# COMPACT_ATOMS: atom_id res chain seq x y z
N MET A 1 13.13 19.61 69.09
CA MET A 1 13.77 19.34 67.77
C MET A 1 12.97 18.36 66.92
N GLU A 2 12.11 17.51 67.51
CA GLU A 2 11.34 16.51 66.74
C GLU A 2 10.20 17.10 65.89
N GLU A 3 9.56 18.19 66.32
CA GLU A 3 8.42 18.79 65.58
C GLU A 3 8.80 19.41 64.23
N VAL A 4 10.04 19.88 64.09
CA VAL A 4 10.53 20.44 62.82
C VAL A 4 10.69 19.32 61.78
N TRP A 5 11.15 18.15 62.22
CA TRP A 5 11.41 17.02 61.34
C TRP A 5 10.10 16.42 60.78
N THR A 6 9.07 16.34 61.62
CA THR A 6 7.73 15.90 61.18
C THR A 6 7.13 16.83 60.11
N GLY A 7 7.37 18.15 60.20
CA GLY A 7 6.90 19.11 59.19
C GLY A 7 7.54 18.92 57.81
N TRP A 8 8.85 18.68 57.76
CA TRP A 8 9.57 18.43 56.50
C TRP A 8 9.18 17.11 55.84
N VAL A 9 8.90 16.07 56.63
CA VAL A 9 8.43 14.78 56.11
C VAL A 9 7.07 14.92 55.43
N VAL A 10 6.13 15.64 56.05
CA VAL A 10 4.79 15.87 55.46
C VAL A 10 4.88 16.67 54.17
N LEU A 11 5.72 17.71 54.12
CA LEU A 11 5.96 18.50 52.91
C LEU A 11 6.59 17.67 51.79
N ALA A 12 7.55 16.81 52.11
CA ALA A 12 8.19 15.92 51.14
C ALA A 12 7.18 14.92 50.53
N VAL A 13 6.28 14.36 51.34
CA VAL A 13 5.23 13.45 50.86
C VAL A 13 4.22 14.17 49.97
N LEU A 14 3.78 15.38 50.32
CA LEU A 14 2.90 16.19 49.48
C LEU A 14 3.57 16.55 48.15
N ALA A 15 4.85 16.95 48.17
CA ALA A 15 5.61 17.24 46.97
C ALA A 15 5.74 15.99 46.07
N ALA A 16 6.06 14.82 46.63
CA ALA A 16 6.13 13.58 45.88
C ALA A 16 4.78 13.19 45.24
N LEU A 17 3.66 13.40 45.94
CA LEU A 17 2.32 13.15 45.40
C LEU A 17 1.98 14.08 44.24
N THR A 18 2.27 15.39 44.36
CA THR A 18 2.03 16.36 43.28
C THR A 18 2.88 16.06 42.05
N LEU A 19 4.18 15.72 42.23
CA LEU A 19 5.07 15.32 41.14
C LEU A 19 4.62 14.02 40.50
N GLY A 20 4.16 13.04 41.28
CA GLY A 20 3.60 11.78 40.77
C GLY A 20 2.34 11.98 39.94
N LEU A 21 1.43 12.87 40.37
CA LEU A 21 0.22 13.21 39.61
C LEU A 21 0.55 13.99 38.33
N ALA A 22 1.48 14.94 38.39
CA ALA A 22 1.97 15.67 37.21
C ALA A 22 2.65 14.74 36.21
N PHE A 23 3.49 13.81 36.69
CA PHE A 23 4.14 12.80 35.86
C PHE A 23 3.12 11.85 35.21
N ARG A 24 2.09 11.42 35.96
CA ARG A 24 1.01 10.58 35.43
C ARG A 24 0.19 11.32 34.37
N MET A 25 -0.11 12.61 34.57
CA MET A 25 -0.81 13.45 33.59
C MET A 25 0.04 13.63 32.32
N TRP A 26 1.32 13.97 32.47
CA TRP A 26 2.26 14.08 31.36
C TRP A 26 2.43 12.77 30.59
N TRP A 27 2.52 11.64 31.29
CA TRP A 27 2.61 10.32 30.67
C TRP A 27 1.34 9.95 29.88
N ARG A 28 0.17 10.30 30.42
CA ARG A 28 -1.12 10.07 29.76
C ARG A 28 -1.30 10.95 28.53
N GLU A 29 -0.89 12.22 28.61
CA GLU A 29 -0.93 13.14 27.47
C GLU A 29 0.07 12.73 26.40
N ARG A 30 1.26 12.26 26.77
CA ARG A 30 2.27 11.76 25.82
C ARG A 30 1.78 10.53 25.04
N ARG A 31 1.07 9.60 25.70
CA ARG A 31 0.44 8.46 25.00
C ARG A 31 -0.68 8.91 24.06
N ARG A 32 -1.55 9.83 24.50
CA ARG A 32 -2.60 10.40 23.63
C ARG A 32 -2.03 11.18 22.45
N SER A 33 -0.92 11.89 22.64
CA SER A 33 -0.23 12.60 21.57
C SER A 33 0.31 11.63 20.53
N GLN A 34 0.95 10.53 20.94
CA GLN A 34 1.43 9.52 19.99
C GLN A 34 0.30 8.86 19.19
N GLU A 35 -0.83 8.57 19.82
CA GLU A 35 -2.01 8.05 19.11
C GLU A 35 -2.57 9.09 18.12
N LYS A 36 -2.66 10.37 18.51
CA LYS A 36 -3.04 11.47 17.60
C LYS A 36 -2.06 11.62 16.45
N ASP A 37 -0.75 11.61 16.71
CA ASP A 37 0.27 11.75 15.67
C ASP A 37 0.21 10.59 14.68
N SER A 38 -0.03 9.35 15.15
CA SER A 38 -0.23 8.20 14.27
C SER A 38 -1.52 8.30 13.45
N PHE A 39 -2.59 8.82 14.04
CA PHE A 39 -3.87 9.05 13.36
C PHE A 39 -3.75 10.16 12.30
N PHE A 40 -3.07 11.27 12.62
CA PHE A 40 -2.84 12.36 11.68
C PHE A 40 -1.87 11.96 10.57
N LYS A 41 -0.83 11.18 10.85
CA LYS A 41 0.03 10.60 9.80
C LYS A 41 -0.74 9.65 8.89
N GLN A 42 -1.59 8.80 9.44
CA GLN A 42 -2.42 7.91 8.65
C GLN A 42 -3.46 8.69 7.83
N ALA A 43 -4.03 9.76 8.39
CA ALA A 43 -4.91 10.66 7.66
C ALA A 43 -4.14 11.43 6.58
N GLU A 44 -2.92 11.89 6.86
CA GLU A 44 -2.04 12.57 5.91
C GLU A 44 -1.62 11.63 4.79
N ASP A 45 -1.30 10.36 5.04
CA ASP A 45 -1.06 9.34 3.99
C ASP A 45 -2.34 9.03 3.18
N VAL A 46 -3.52 9.12 3.79
CA VAL A 46 -4.81 8.93 3.11
C VAL A 46 -5.23 10.17 2.29
N PHE A 47 -4.81 11.37 2.72
CA PHE A 47 -5.13 12.63 2.04
C PHE A 47 -4.01 13.14 1.13
N SER A 48 -2.79 12.65 1.29
CA SER A 48 -1.65 13.02 0.47
C SER A 48 -1.63 12.16 -0.79
N PHE A 49 -1.34 12.80 -1.90
CA PHE A 49 -1.13 12.15 -3.18
C PHE A 49 0.39 12.10 -3.38
N PRO A 50 1.12 11.17 -2.73
CA PRO A 50 2.57 11.21 -2.68
C PRO A 50 3.15 11.18 -4.10
N GLU A 51 4.16 12.01 -4.33
CA GLU A 51 4.85 12.05 -5.62
C GLU A 51 5.61 10.76 -5.88
N PRO A 52 5.62 10.25 -7.13
CA PRO A 52 6.35 9.05 -7.48
C PRO A 52 7.86 9.34 -7.62
N THR A 53 8.48 9.77 -6.53
CA THR A 53 9.89 10.20 -6.47
C THR A 53 10.85 9.15 -7.02
N ALA A 54 10.59 7.86 -6.78
CA ALA A 54 11.40 6.79 -7.34
C ALA A 54 11.37 6.78 -8.88
N ALA A 55 10.17 6.87 -9.49
CA ALA A 55 10.03 6.86 -10.95
C ALA A 55 10.55 8.15 -11.60
N ILE A 56 10.43 9.28 -10.88
CA ILE A 56 11.03 10.56 -11.29
C ILE A 56 12.56 10.42 -11.31
N ASN A 57 13.15 10.00 -10.20
CA ASN A 57 14.61 9.87 -10.06
C ASN A 57 15.21 8.85 -11.05
N GLU A 58 14.52 7.73 -11.31
CA GLU A 58 14.93 6.75 -12.34
C GLU A 58 15.03 7.41 -13.72
N TYR A 59 14.07 8.25 -14.07
CA TYR A 59 14.07 8.99 -15.32
C TYR A 59 15.17 10.05 -15.36
N GLU A 60 15.27 10.89 -14.31
CA GLU A 60 16.27 11.97 -14.26
C GLU A 60 17.70 11.42 -14.33
N THR A 61 18.01 10.35 -13.59
CA THR A 61 19.32 9.71 -13.66
C THR A 61 19.61 9.19 -15.08
N ALA A 62 18.61 8.61 -15.76
CA ALA A 62 18.77 8.15 -17.14
C ALA A 62 18.92 9.31 -18.14
N ARG A 63 18.26 10.45 -17.87
CA ARG A 63 18.36 11.69 -18.66
C ARG A 63 19.74 12.31 -18.52
N GLU A 64 20.22 12.48 -17.29
CA GLU A 64 21.55 13.00 -16.97
C GLU A 64 22.64 12.16 -17.65
N THR A 65 22.61 10.84 -17.46
CA THR A 65 23.60 9.94 -18.10
C THR A 65 23.59 10.00 -19.63
N ALA A 66 22.42 10.19 -20.26
CA ALA A 66 22.33 10.37 -21.71
C ALA A 66 22.87 11.75 -22.16
N PHE A 67 22.63 12.79 -21.36
CA PHE A 67 23.10 14.14 -21.61
C PHE A 67 24.62 14.24 -21.47
N GLU A 68 25.19 13.70 -20.38
CA GLU A 68 26.62 13.64 -20.13
C GLU A 68 27.38 12.91 -21.25
N GLU A 69 26.80 11.83 -21.79
CA GLU A 69 27.38 11.13 -22.93
C GLU A 69 27.46 12.04 -24.16
N LEU A 70 26.40 12.79 -24.46
CA LEU A 70 26.38 13.74 -25.59
C LEU A 70 27.33 14.91 -25.38
N LEU A 71 27.46 15.38 -24.14
CA LEU A 71 28.38 16.45 -23.75
C LEU A 71 29.83 16.00 -23.90
N SER A 72 30.16 14.76 -23.48
CA SER A 72 31.48 14.16 -23.68
C SER A 72 31.84 13.97 -25.17
N GLN A 73 30.83 13.80 -26.02
CA GLN A 73 30.97 13.70 -27.47
C GLN A 73 31.01 15.08 -28.16
N GLY A 74 30.84 16.18 -27.42
CA GLY A 74 30.81 17.55 -27.98
C GLY A 74 29.62 17.81 -28.90
N LYS A 75 28.53 17.04 -28.78
CA LYS A 75 27.32 17.16 -29.62
C LYS A 75 26.32 18.19 -29.09
N VAL A 76 26.46 18.56 -27.82
CA VAL A 76 25.55 19.40 -27.05
C VAL A 76 26.41 20.23 -26.09
N THR A 77 26.01 21.47 -25.84
CA THR A 77 26.63 22.35 -24.83
C THR A 77 25.84 22.28 -23.52
N GLN A 78 26.46 22.70 -22.42
CA GLN A 78 25.76 22.70 -21.13
C GLN A 78 24.50 23.58 -21.13
N ASP A 79 24.51 24.69 -21.87
CA ASP A 79 23.36 25.60 -22.01
C ASP A 79 22.19 24.98 -22.80
N GLU A 80 22.41 23.88 -23.51
CA GLU A 80 21.37 23.15 -24.25
C GLU A 80 20.64 22.10 -23.39
N GLU A 81 20.96 21.96 -22.09
CA GLU A 81 20.27 21.02 -21.20
C GLU A 81 18.78 21.35 -21.05
N ASP A 82 18.49 22.62 -20.83
CA ASP A 82 17.15 23.18 -20.73
C ASP A 82 16.74 23.81 -22.06
N LEU A 83 15.53 23.51 -22.51
CA LEU A 83 15.01 24.13 -23.72
C LEU A 83 14.73 25.63 -23.45
N PRO A 84 15.34 26.57 -24.19
CA PRO A 84 15.07 27.99 -23.99
C PRO A 84 13.58 28.30 -24.22
N GLU A 85 13.00 29.14 -23.38
CA GLU A 85 11.58 29.49 -23.45
C GLU A 85 11.20 30.01 -24.86
N GLY A 86 10.19 29.38 -25.47
CA GLY A 86 9.73 29.69 -26.83
C GLY A 86 10.47 28.95 -27.96
N SER A 87 11.46 28.12 -27.65
CA SER A 87 12.10 27.26 -28.65
C SER A 87 11.17 26.12 -29.10
N PRO A 88 11.20 25.73 -30.37
CA PRO A 88 10.45 24.56 -30.81
C PRO A 88 11.00 23.32 -30.10
N ILE A 89 10.11 22.45 -29.63
CA ILE A 89 10.45 21.16 -28.98
C ILE A 89 11.40 20.32 -29.86
N GLU A 90 11.34 20.54 -31.18
CA GLU A 90 12.20 19.90 -32.16
C GLU A 90 13.69 20.21 -32.01
N ALA A 91 14.02 21.34 -31.40
CA ALA A 91 15.39 21.72 -31.11
C ALA A 91 15.98 20.94 -29.92
N SER A 92 15.16 20.16 -29.20
CA SER A 92 15.59 19.42 -28.02
C SER A 92 16.74 18.46 -28.34
N TRP A 93 17.74 18.47 -27.45
CA TRP A 93 18.86 17.54 -27.48
C TRP A 93 18.40 16.08 -27.42
N LEU A 94 17.20 15.81 -26.88
CA LEU A 94 16.57 14.50 -26.81
C LEU A 94 16.44 13.83 -28.19
N ARG A 95 16.35 14.60 -29.27
CA ARG A 95 16.33 14.07 -30.65
C ARG A 95 17.69 13.54 -31.11
N ARG A 96 18.78 14.00 -30.52
CA ARG A 96 20.17 13.65 -30.86
C ARG A 96 20.70 12.45 -30.06
N VAL A 97 19.92 11.95 -29.10
CA VAL A 97 20.29 10.84 -28.22
C VAL A 97 20.48 9.54 -29.00
N THR A 98 21.45 8.73 -28.57
CA THR A 98 21.73 7.41 -29.13
C THR A 98 20.51 6.48 -29.00
N ALA A 99 20.38 5.52 -29.92
CA ALA A 99 19.19 4.66 -29.96
C ALA A 99 18.97 3.84 -28.66
N ASP A 100 20.05 3.45 -27.98
CA ASP A 100 19.97 2.68 -26.75
C ASP A 100 19.51 3.53 -25.56
N HIS A 101 20.05 4.74 -25.41
CA HIS A 101 19.59 5.69 -24.40
C HIS A 101 18.14 6.11 -24.67
N LYS A 102 17.78 6.34 -25.93
CA LYS A 102 16.40 6.65 -26.33
C LYS A 102 15.41 5.58 -25.89
N LYS A 103 15.73 4.29 -26.05
CA LYS A 103 14.86 3.19 -25.57
C LYS A 103 14.70 3.20 -24.05
N LYS A 104 15.81 3.41 -23.31
CA LYS A 104 15.79 3.50 -21.84
C LYS A 104 14.95 4.69 -21.36
N LEU A 105 15.17 5.87 -21.93
CA LEU A 105 14.41 7.08 -21.63
C LEU A 105 12.92 6.89 -21.90
N LYS A 106 12.56 6.29 -23.05
CA LYS A 106 11.17 5.99 -23.35
C LYS A 106 10.51 5.08 -22.31
N LEU A 107 11.22 4.03 -21.89
CA LEU A 107 10.73 3.10 -20.87
C LEU A 107 10.54 3.78 -19.52
N PHE A 108 11.53 4.55 -19.05
CA PHE A 108 11.46 5.23 -17.76
C PHE A 108 10.42 6.35 -17.75
N LEU A 109 10.31 7.11 -18.84
CA LEU A 109 9.27 8.14 -18.97
C LEU A 109 7.86 7.53 -18.92
N LEU A 110 7.66 6.39 -19.58
CA LEU A 110 6.39 5.66 -19.51
C LEU A 110 6.10 5.13 -18.10
N ARG A 111 7.12 4.66 -17.36
CA ARG A 111 6.97 4.26 -15.95
C ARG A 111 6.59 5.44 -15.06
N ARG A 112 7.23 6.61 -15.26
CA ARG A 112 6.90 7.86 -14.57
C ARG A 112 5.47 8.29 -14.87
N ALA A 113 5.04 8.24 -16.13
CA ALA A 113 3.66 8.50 -16.53
C ALA A 113 2.68 7.53 -15.85
N HIS A 114 2.96 6.23 -15.92
CA HIS A 114 2.15 5.18 -15.30
C HIS A 114 2.01 5.36 -13.78
N ALA A 115 3.08 5.76 -13.09
CA ALA A 115 3.04 6.02 -11.65
C ALA A 115 2.20 7.26 -11.27
N ASN A 116 2.07 8.24 -12.17
CA ASN A 116 1.24 9.42 -11.96
C ASN A 116 -0.26 9.19 -12.26
N VAL A 117 -0.61 8.19 -13.08
CA VAL A 117 -2.01 7.89 -13.46
C VAL A 117 -2.94 7.67 -12.25
N PRO A 118 -2.60 6.84 -11.23
CA PRO A 118 -3.46 6.64 -10.06
C PRO A 118 -3.72 7.94 -9.30
N ARG A 119 -2.67 8.76 -9.13
CA ARG A 119 -2.75 10.06 -8.43
C ARG A 119 -3.70 11.00 -9.16
N TRP A 120 -3.57 11.07 -10.48
CA TRP A 120 -4.42 11.90 -11.33
C TRP A 120 -5.89 11.46 -11.27
N PHE A 121 -6.16 10.15 -11.32
CA PHE A 121 -7.53 9.63 -11.17
C PHE A 121 -8.13 10.00 -9.82
N ALA A 122 -7.39 9.81 -8.73
CA ALA A 122 -7.88 10.09 -7.39
C ALA A 122 -8.19 11.59 -7.20
N LEU A 123 -7.28 12.49 -7.61
CA LEU A 123 -7.51 13.94 -7.60
C LEU A 123 -8.73 14.34 -8.45
N SER A 124 -8.85 13.78 -9.66
CA SER A 124 -9.95 14.08 -10.58
C SER A 124 -11.31 13.61 -10.05
N GLN A 125 -11.36 12.51 -9.30
CA GLN A 125 -12.60 12.02 -8.69
C GLN A 125 -13.03 12.86 -7.49
N GLU A 126 -12.06 13.36 -6.70
CA GLU A 126 -12.34 14.06 -5.45
C GLU A 126 -12.64 15.57 -5.61
N ILE A 127 -12.23 16.19 -6.72
CA ILE A 127 -12.32 17.66 -6.93
C ILE A 127 -13.73 18.22 -6.67
N ASN A 128 -14.76 17.61 -7.25
CA ASN A 128 -16.14 18.06 -7.12
C ASN A 128 -16.68 17.83 -5.70
N GLY A 129 -16.21 16.80 -5.02
CA GLY A 129 -16.55 16.51 -3.62
C GLY A 129 -15.97 17.57 -2.69
N LYS A 130 -14.66 17.80 -2.78
CA LYS A 130 -13.96 18.78 -1.94
C LYS A 130 -14.41 20.21 -2.21
N TYR A 131 -14.63 20.58 -3.48
CA TYR A 131 -15.12 21.91 -3.82
C TYR A 131 -16.50 22.21 -3.19
N ARG A 132 -17.41 21.23 -3.16
CA ARG A 132 -18.71 21.38 -2.47
C ARG A 132 -18.53 21.58 -0.97
N LEU A 133 -17.68 20.79 -0.33
CA LEU A 133 -17.39 20.92 1.10
C LEU A 133 -16.79 22.29 1.44
N TYR A 134 -15.86 22.76 0.62
CA TYR A 134 -15.27 24.09 0.72
C TYR A 134 -16.32 25.20 0.59
N ARG A 135 -17.16 25.14 -0.46
CA ARG A 135 -18.24 26.13 -0.68
C ARG A 135 -19.24 26.20 0.47
N HIS A 136 -19.50 25.08 1.15
CA HIS A 136 -20.39 25.01 2.30
C HIS A 136 -19.71 25.34 3.63
N GLY A 137 -18.43 25.74 3.63
CA GLY A 137 -17.67 26.10 4.83
C GLY A 137 -17.33 24.90 5.72
N LEU A 138 -17.43 23.67 5.20
CA LEU A 138 -17.08 22.43 5.92
C LEU A 138 -15.61 22.04 5.76
N LEU A 139 -14.91 22.65 4.80
CA LEU A 139 -13.48 22.46 4.54
C LEU A 139 -12.75 23.78 4.74
N CYS A 140 -11.62 23.74 5.44
CA CYS A 140 -10.77 24.92 5.66
C CYS A 140 -10.17 25.43 4.33
N GLU A 141 -9.87 26.74 4.28
CA GLU A 141 -9.19 27.35 3.13
C GLU A 141 -7.83 26.69 2.87
N GLU A 142 -7.04 26.48 3.92
CA GLU A 142 -5.70 25.89 3.82
C GLU A 142 -5.71 24.50 3.17
N THR A 143 -6.69 23.66 3.51
CA THR A 143 -6.82 22.32 2.96
C THR A 143 -7.34 22.33 1.54
N TRP A 144 -8.21 23.28 1.18
CA TRP A 144 -8.61 23.51 -0.20
C TRP A 144 -7.43 23.97 -1.06
N GLN A 145 -6.66 24.96 -0.59
CA GLN A 145 -5.46 25.45 -1.29
C GLN A 145 -4.40 24.36 -1.45
N SER A 146 -4.18 23.53 -0.43
CA SER A 146 -3.28 22.38 -0.52
C SER A 146 -3.73 21.38 -1.60
N PHE A 147 -5.03 21.13 -1.71
CA PHE A 147 -5.58 20.26 -2.76
C PHE A 147 -5.40 20.87 -4.16
N VAL A 148 -5.67 22.17 -4.33
CA VAL A 148 -5.45 22.88 -5.60
C VAL A 148 -3.98 22.84 -6.00
N ARG A 149 -3.05 23.09 -5.07
CA ARG A 149 -1.61 22.96 -5.34
C ARG A 149 -1.24 21.55 -5.80
N ALA A 150 -1.75 20.51 -5.14
CA ALA A 150 -1.49 19.13 -5.57
C ALA A 150 -2.01 18.86 -7.00
N GLN A 151 -3.15 19.46 -7.37
CA GLN A 151 -3.69 19.40 -8.73
C GLN A 151 -2.80 20.14 -9.75
N GLU A 152 -2.33 21.34 -9.42
CA GLU A 152 -1.42 22.10 -10.28
C GLU A 152 -0.09 21.37 -10.46
N THR A 153 0.47 20.81 -9.39
CA THR A 153 1.72 20.03 -9.43
C THR A 153 1.58 18.81 -10.34
N ILE A 154 0.50 18.04 -10.23
CA ILE A 154 0.32 16.88 -11.11
C ILE A 154 0.04 17.30 -12.56
N GLN A 155 -0.64 18.41 -12.78
CA GLN A 155 -0.90 18.91 -14.13
C GLN A 155 0.40 19.39 -14.80
N ALA A 156 1.26 20.09 -14.07
CA ALA A 156 2.59 20.49 -14.53
C ALA A 156 3.46 19.25 -14.85
N GLU A 157 3.41 18.24 -14.00
CA GLU A 157 4.12 16.97 -14.21
C GLU A 157 3.63 16.22 -15.46
N LEU A 158 2.31 16.14 -15.69
CA LEU A 158 1.76 15.50 -16.89
C LEU A 158 2.12 16.27 -18.17
N GLU A 159 2.15 17.60 -18.10
CA GLU A 159 2.58 18.45 -19.22
C GLU A 159 4.08 18.28 -19.50
N TYR A 160 4.91 18.23 -18.45
CA TYR A 160 6.33 17.93 -18.58
C TYR A 160 6.54 16.59 -19.31
N ILE A 161 5.87 15.53 -18.86
CA ILE A 161 5.95 14.20 -19.50
C ILE A 161 5.51 14.26 -20.97
N ARG A 162 4.46 15.05 -21.30
CA ARG A 162 3.97 15.23 -22.67
C ARG A 162 5.03 15.89 -23.56
N LEU A 163 5.62 16.99 -23.09
CA LEU A 163 6.65 17.73 -23.81
C LEU A 163 7.91 16.88 -24.00
N GLU A 164 8.33 16.17 -22.95
CA GLU A 164 9.54 15.36 -22.97
C GLU A 164 9.39 14.14 -23.89
N ALA A 165 8.19 13.55 -23.93
CA ALA A 165 7.84 12.51 -24.90
C ALA A 165 7.89 13.03 -26.34
N GLU A 166 7.37 14.24 -26.60
CA GLU A 166 7.42 14.88 -27.92
C GLU A 166 8.87 15.22 -28.36
N GLY A 167 9.73 15.56 -27.39
CA GLY A 167 11.17 15.74 -27.60
C GLY A 167 11.87 14.44 -27.99
N LEU A 168 11.49 13.31 -27.38
CA LEU A 168 12.04 12.00 -27.69
C LEU A 168 11.54 11.44 -29.03
N GLU A 169 10.24 11.53 -29.30
CA GLU A 169 9.64 11.03 -30.54
C GLU A 169 8.47 11.92 -30.98
N PRO A 170 8.44 12.35 -32.25
CA PRO A 170 7.32 13.14 -32.77
C PRO A 170 5.99 12.41 -32.57
N GLN A 171 4.96 13.15 -32.15
CA GLN A 171 3.60 12.66 -31.87
C GLN A 171 3.48 11.68 -30.69
N TRP A 172 4.56 11.42 -29.96
CA TRP A 172 4.51 10.52 -28.81
C TRP A 172 3.92 11.18 -27.56
N GLY A 173 4.00 12.51 -27.45
CA GLY A 173 3.41 13.26 -26.34
C GLY A 173 1.90 13.02 -26.18
N GLU A 174 1.17 12.96 -27.28
CA GLU A 174 -0.29 12.75 -27.28
C GLU A 174 -0.70 11.29 -27.01
N ARG A 175 0.25 10.35 -27.07
CA ARG A 175 0.03 8.91 -26.95
C ARG A 175 0.48 8.36 -25.61
N ILE A 176 1.60 8.84 -25.07
CA ILE A 176 2.23 8.30 -23.85
C ILE A 176 1.25 8.24 -22.66
N LEU A 177 0.45 9.29 -22.44
CA LEU A 177 -0.51 9.32 -21.33
C LEU A 177 -1.67 8.34 -21.56
N LYS A 178 -2.13 8.16 -22.80
CA LYS A 178 -3.17 7.18 -23.15
C LYS A 178 -2.66 5.74 -22.97
N ASP A 179 -1.42 5.50 -23.38
CA ASP A 179 -0.75 4.20 -23.20
C ASP A 179 -0.59 3.89 -21.70
N ALA A 180 -0.14 4.88 -20.90
CA ALA A 180 -0.02 4.74 -19.45
C ALA A 180 -1.37 4.42 -18.77
N VAL A 181 -2.46 5.11 -19.17
CA VAL A 181 -3.81 4.81 -18.65
C VAL A 181 -4.27 3.40 -19.05
N THR A 182 -3.96 2.97 -20.27
CA THR A 182 -4.32 1.63 -20.75
C THR A 182 -3.58 0.55 -19.98
N LEU A 183 -2.27 0.74 -19.75
CA LEU A 183 -1.45 -0.15 -18.94
C LEU A 183 -1.96 -0.24 -17.50
N TYR A 184 -2.32 0.91 -16.90
CA TYR A 184 -2.87 0.95 -15.55
C TYR A 184 -4.17 0.16 -15.43
N ARG A 185 -5.09 0.31 -16.39
CA ARG A 185 -6.35 -0.46 -16.43
C ARG A 185 -6.11 -1.95 -16.60
N LEU A 186 -5.15 -2.33 -17.46
CA LEU A 186 -4.78 -3.73 -17.65
C LEU A 186 -4.20 -4.33 -16.36
N GLN A 187 -3.35 -3.58 -15.66
CA GLN A 187 -2.80 -4.01 -14.38
C GLN A 187 -3.91 -4.21 -13.34
N GLN A 188 -4.83 -3.25 -13.22
CA GLN A 188 -5.98 -3.36 -12.30
C GLN A 188 -6.84 -4.60 -12.59
N ALA A 189 -7.09 -4.89 -13.87
CA ALA A 189 -7.84 -6.08 -14.26
C ALA A 189 -7.11 -7.38 -13.88
N LYS A 190 -5.78 -7.44 -14.08
CA LYS A 190 -4.96 -8.60 -13.69
C LYS A 190 -4.93 -8.80 -12.18
N GLU A 191 -4.76 -7.73 -11.41
CA GLU A 191 -4.77 -7.80 -9.94
C GLU A 191 -6.12 -8.25 -9.40
N ALA A 192 -7.23 -7.79 -9.98
CA ALA A 192 -8.57 -8.24 -9.61
C ALA A 192 -8.75 -9.74 -9.88
N GLN A 193 -8.31 -10.21 -11.06
CA GLN A 193 -8.38 -11.62 -11.43
C GLN A 193 -7.51 -12.51 -10.51
N GLN A 194 -6.31 -12.06 -10.15
CA GLN A 194 -5.43 -12.78 -9.22
C GLN A 194 -6.06 -12.88 -7.82
N LYS A 195 -6.62 -11.78 -7.30
CA LYS A 195 -7.31 -11.78 -6.01
C LYS A 195 -8.51 -12.72 -6.00
N GLU A 196 -9.28 -12.76 -7.09
CA GLU A 196 -10.41 -13.68 -7.24
C GLU A 196 -9.95 -15.14 -7.24
N GLN A 197 -8.91 -15.48 -8.01
CA GLN A 197 -8.32 -16.81 -8.04
C GLN A 197 -7.77 -17.25 -6.67
N GLU A 198 -7.10 -16.37 -5.94
CA GLU A 198 -6.63 -16.65 -4.59
C GLU A 198 -7.77 -16.89 -3.60
N LEU A 199 -8.85 -16.11 -3.69
CA LEU A 199 -10.04 -16.28 -2.87
C LEU A 199 -10.73 -17.61 -3.16
N GLU A 200 -10.85 -17.99 -4.44
CA GLU A 200 -11.38 -19.30 -4.82
C GLU A 200 -10.50 -20.45 -4.32
N ALA A 201 -9.18 -20.35 -4.48
CA ALA A 201 -8.25 -21.36 -4.00
C ALA A 201 -8.33 -21.53 -2.48
N LYS A 202 -8.41 -20.42 -1.73
CA LYS A 202 -8.62 -20.44 -0.27
C LYS A 202 -9.96 -21.08 0.11
N LYS A 203 -11.04 -20.79 -0.61
CA LYS A 203 -12.37 -21.41 -0.38
C LYS A 203 -12.32 -22.93 -0.65
N ARG A 204 -11.72 -23.35 -1.75
CA ARG A 204 -11.57 -24.79 -2.09
C ARG A 204 -10.70 -25.51 -1.05
N ALA A 205 -9.60 -24.91 -0.62
CA ALA A 205 -8.75 -25.47 0.43
C ALA A 205 -9.48 -25.58 1.79
N ALA A 206 -10.31 -24.59 2.14
CA ALA A 206 -11.14 -24.62 3.34
C ALA A 206 -12.20 -25.73 3.26
N GLN A 207 -12.89 -25.88 2.12
CA GLN A 207 -13.85 -26.96 1.88
C GLN A 207 -13.18 -28.34 1.98
N GLN A 208 -12.03 -28.54 1.33
CA GLN A 208 -11.29 -29.81 1.40
C GLN A 208 -10.85 -30.16 2.83
N LYS A 209 -10.42 -29.18 3.62
CA LYS A 209 -10.11 -29.39 5.04
C LYS A 209 -11.35 -29.76 5.85
N GLN A 210 -12.49 -29.13 5.56
CA GLN A 210 -13.75 -29.44 6.22
C GLN A 210 -14.23 -30.86 5.85
N ASP A 211 -14.14 -31.24 4.59
CA ASP A 211 -14.56 -32.57 4.10
C ASP A 211 -13.67 -33.68 4.66
N THR A 212 -12.36 -33.48 4.73
CA THR A 212 -11.44 -34.46 5.33
C THR A 212 -11.69 -34.64 6.83
N LEU A 213 -11.97 -33.55 7.57
CA LEU A 213 -12.38 -33.63 8.98
C LEU A 213 -13.70 -34.41 9.16
N ILE A 214 -14.69 -34.17 8.30
CA ILE A 214 -15.97 -34.89 8.33
C ILE A 214 -15.76 -36.38 8.00
N GLN A 215 -14.91 -36.71 7.03
CA GLN A 215 -14.57 -38.10 6.71
C GLN A 215 -13.89 -38.80 7.88
N GLN A 216 -12.89 -38.17 8.50
CA GLN A 216 -12.22 -38.72 9.69
C GLN A 216 -13.20 -38.97 10.84
N GLN A 217 -14.11 -38.02 11.13
CA GLN A 217 -15.13 -38.21 12.17
C GLN A 217 -16.08 -39.37 11.85
N LYS A 218 -16.47 -39.55 10.58
CA LYS A 218 -17.32 -40.67 10.14
C LYS A 218 -16.60 -42.01 10.29
N GLU A 219 -15.34 -42.10 9.90
CA GLU A 219 -14.53 -43.31 10.05
C GLU A 219 -14.33 -43.69 11.51
N ASP A 220 -14.02 -42.72 12.38
CA ASP A 220 -13.88 -42.96 13.82
C ASP A 220 -15.20 -43.41 14.46
N ALA A 221 -16.33 -42.81 14.05
CA ALA A 221 -17.64 -43.23 14.50
C ALA A 221 -17.99 -44.67 14.06
N LEU A 222 -17.61 -45.06 12.84
CA LEU A 222 -17.78 -46.42 12.33
C LEU A 222 -16.92 -47.43 13.10
N LYS A 223 -15.64 -47.12 13.35
CA LYS A 223 -14.74 -47.97 14.15
C LYS A 223 -15.30 -48.21 15.55
N ARG A 224 -15.74 -47.14 16.24
CA ARG A 224 -16.36 -47.26 17.57
C ARG A 224 -17.64 -48.10 17.57
N LYS A 225 -18.46 -48.03 16.50
CA LYS A 225 -19.64 -48.89 16.37
C LYS A 225 -19.24 -50.35 16.14
N ALA A 226 -18.27 -50.61 15.29
CA ALA A 226 -17.75 -51.96 15.02
C ALA A 226 -17.16 -52.61 16.28
N GLU A 227 -16.38 -51.87 17.07
CA GLU A 227 -15.83 -52.32 18.35
C GLU A 227 -16.93 -52.71 19.34
N LYS A 228 -17.96 -51.86 19.51
CA LYS A 228 -19.11 -52.18 20.37
C LYS A 228 -19.83 -53.45 19.91
N THR A 229 -20.05 -53.61 18.60
CA THR A 229 -20.68 -54.84 18.08
C THR A 229 -19.80 -56.08 18.30
N ALA A 230 -18.49 -55.97 18.09
CA ALA A 230 -17.56 -57.08 18.33
C ALA A 230 -17.54 -57.48 19.82
N GLU A 231 -17.52 -56.52 20.75
CA GLU A 231 -17.63 -56.79 22.17
C GLU A 231 -18.94 -57.51 22.54
N THR A 232 -20.07 -57.11 21.96
CA THR A 232 -21.35 -57.78 22.22
C THR A 232 -21.37 -59.22 21.71
N LEU A 233 -20.79 -59.49 20.54
CA LEU A 233 -20.68 -60.83 19.98
C LEU A 233 -19.76 -61.72 20.84
N LEU A 234 -18.60 -61.19 21.26
CA LEU A 234 -17.68 -61.90 22.16
C LEU A 234 -18.33 -62.24 23.50
N LYS A 235 -19.07 -61.30 24.11
CA LYS A 235 -19.83 -61.54 25.34
C LYS A 235 -20.91 -62.62 25.14
N ALA A 236 -21.63 -62.59 24.02
CA ALA A 236 -22.63 -63.60 23.69
C ALA A 236 -22.01 -64.99 23.46
N GLU A 237 -20.85 -65.06 22.82
CA GLU A 237 -20.13 -66.32 22.59
C GLU A 237 -19.59 -66.91 23.90
N GLN A 238 -19.00 -66.07 24.76
CA GLN A 238 -18.57 -66.47 26.10
C GLN A 238 -19.74 -66.97 26.96
N ALA A 239 -20.91 -66.34 26.87
CA ALA A 239 -22.13 -66.79 27.56
C ALA A 239 -22.61 -68.16 27.04
N LYS A 240 -22.59 -68.39 25.72
CA LYS A 240 -22.94 -69.69 25.11
C LYS A 240 -21.95 -70.80 25.49
N GLN A 241 -20.66 -70.50 25.57
CA GLN A 241 -19.65 -71.46 26.02
C GLN A 241 -19.81 -71.82 27.51
N LYS A 242 -20.15 -70.85 28.36
CA LYS A 242 -20.47 -71.09 29.78
C LYS A 242 -21.75 -71.92 29.94
N GLY A 243 -22.80 -71.66 29.14
CA GLY A 243 -24.03 -72.45 29.14
C GLY A 243 -23.83 -73.91 28.70
N LYS A 244 -23.01 -74.16 27.66
CA LYS A 244 -22.65 -75.53 27.23
C LYS A 244 -21.85 -76.30 28.28
N LYS A 245 -20.99 -75.63 29.06
CA LYS A 245 -20.26 -76.26 30.17
C LYS A 245 -21.16 -76.56 31.39
N ALA A 246 -22.28 -75.87 31.55
CA ALA A 246 -23.23 -76.10 32.64
C ALA A 246 -24.25 -77.23 32.34
N ALA A 247 -24.58 -77.47 31.06
CA ALA A 247 -25.52 -78.53 30.64
C ALA A 247 -24.87 -79.91 30.43
N GLY A 248 -23.55 -80.03 30.58
CA GLY A 248 -22.79 -81.27 30.45
C GLY A 248 -22.38 -81.90 31.79
N ARG A 249 -23.11 -81.60 32.87
CA ARG A 249 -22.84 -82.11 34.22
C ARG A 249 -24.05 -82.81 34.79
#